data_AF-A0A7L9AC99-F1
#
_entry.id   AF-A0A7L9AC99-F1
#
_cell.length_a   1.000
_cell.length_b   1.000
_cell.length_c   1.000
_cell.angle_alpha   90.00
_cell.angle_beta   90.00
_cell.angle_gamma   90.00
#
_symmetry.space_group_name_H-M   'P 1'
#
loop_
_entity.id
_entity.type
_entity.pdbx_description
1 polymer ?
#
loop_
_entity_poly.entity_id
_entity_poly.type
_entity_poly.pdbx_seq_one_letter_code
_entity_poly.pdbx_strand_id
1 'polypeptide(L)'
;CPEERHHIRERSLSVVNIFLDEMAKEAKNIITTICDEQCTMSDKLLPKHCAQTITHLANRKKKDKNKKNPIEIVKPGAESYRKTREELTTMDKLHMALTELCFAINYCSTVNVWEYTFAPREYLHQHLETRFSKALVGMVMFNQDTSEIAKPSELLVSVRAYMNVLQTVENYVHIDITRVFNNCLLQQTQNMDSHGEKSIASLYTQWYSEILLRRVSAGSICFSMNQKAFVSLSAEGAIPFNAEEYSDINELRALAELIGPYGMKLLSETLMWHIASQVQELKKLVVQNKEVLQMLRTNFDKPEIMREQFKKLQQVDNVLQRMTIIGVILSFRQIAQESLLDVLERRIPFLISSIKDFQQQLPSG
;
A
#
# COMPACT_ATOMS: atom_id res chain seq x y z
N CYS A 1 11.84 8.86 60.05
CA CYS A 1 12.63 8.28 58.96
C CYS A 1 12.34 9.01 57.64
N PRO A 2 12.71 10.30 57.48
CA PRO A 2 12.62 11.00 56.18
C PRO A 2 13.54 10.41 55.10
N GLU A 3 14.55 9.63 55.48
CA GLU A 3 15.54 9.01 54.60
C GLU A 3 14.90 8.00 53.63
N GLU A 4 13.93 7.22 54.10
CA GLU A 4 13.21 6.23 53.28
C GLU A 4 12.16 6.86 52.35
N ARG A 5 11.74 8.10 52.62
CA ARG A 5 10.66 8.79 51.89
C ARG A 5 10.96 8.90 50.40
N HIS A 6 12.20 9.24 50.04
CA HIS A 6 12.61 9.36 48.64
C HIS A 6 12.60 8.02 47.93
N HIS A 7 13.11 6.97 48.58
CA HIS A 7 13.12 5.63 48.01
C HIS A 7 11.71 5.08 47.79
N ILE A 8 10.80 5.26 48.76
CA ILE A 8 9.39 4.86 48.65
C ILE A 8 8.69 5.63 47.52
N ARG A 9 8.99 6.93 47.37
CA ARG A 9 8.47 7.75 46.25
C ARG A 9 8.86 7.17 44.91
N GLU A 10 10.15 7.00 44.65
CA GLU A 10 10.64 6.46 43.38
C GLU A 10 10.07 5.07 43.09
N ARG A 11 10.00 4.21 44.12
CA ARG A 11 9.40 2.88 43.97
C ARG A 11 7.93 2.95 43.59
N SER A 12 7.15 3.82 44.24
CA SER A 12 5.72 3.98 43.93
C SER A 12 5.49 4.49 42.50
N LEU A 13 6.30 5.44 42.02
CA LEU A 13 6.20 5.98 40.66
C LEU A 13 6.57 4.93 39.61
N SER A 14 7.65 4.18 39.86
CA SER A 14 8.07 3.08 38.99
C SER A 14 7.00 2.00 38.89
N VAL A 15 6.42 1.58 40.01
CA VAL A 15 5.40 0.52 40.05
C VAL A 15 4.11 0.96 39.33
N VAL A 16 3.66 2.19 39.53
CA VAL A 16 2.46 2.71 38.84
C VAL A 16 2.69 2.78 37.33
N ASN A 17 3.87 3.26 36.90
CA ASN A 17 4.22 3.28 35.49
C ASN A 17 4.23 1.87 34.87
N ILE A 18 4.80 0.88 35.57
CA ILE A 18 4.82 -0.53 35.13
C ILE A 18 3.40 -1.08 34.98
N PHE A 19 2.53 -0.88 35.97
CA PHE A 19 1.16 -1.41 35.91
C PHE A 19 0.36 -0.81 34.75
N LEU A 20 0.42 0.51 34.56
CA LEU A 20 -0.29 1.18 33.47
C LEU A 20 0.25 0.76 32.09
N ASP A 21 1.57 0.61 31.98
CA ASP A 21 2.23 0.16 30.75
C ASP A 21 1.87 -1.30 30.41
N GLU A 22 1.88 -2.21 31.38
CA GLU A 22 1.50 -3.62 31.17
C GLU A 22 0.01 -3.79 30.84
N MET A 23 -0.88 -3.03 31.49
CA MET A 23 -2.30 -3.00 31.13
C MET A 23 -2.51 -2.54 29.68
N ALA A 24 -1.84 -1.45 29.28
CA ALA A 24 -1.92 -0.93 27.92
C ALA A 24 -1.34 -1.89 26.88
N LYS A 25 -0.20 -2.54 27.19
CA LYS A 25 0.42 -3.55 26.32
C LYS A 25 -0.51 -4.74 26.11
N GLU A 26 -1.17 -5.22 27.16
CA GLU A 26 -2.07 -6.36 27.06
C GLU A 26 -3.32 -6.02 26.23
N ALA A 27 -3.92 -4.83 26.44
CA ALA A 27 -5.02 -4.36 25.61
C ALA A 27 -4.61 -4.25 24.13
N LYS A 28 -3.42 -3.70 23.87
CA LYS A 28 -2.84 -3.63 22.51
C LYS A 28 -2.58 -5.01 21.90
N ASN A 29 -2.17 -6.02 22.70
CA ASN A 29 -1.98 -7.39 22.22
C ASN A 29 -3.32 -8.02 21.81
N ILE A 30 -4.35 -7.87 22.64
CA ILE A 30 -5.70 -8.38 22.35
C ILE A 30 -6.26 -7.72 21.09
N ILE A 31 -6.17 -6.39 20.99
CA ILE A 31 -6.58 -5.62 19.80
C ILE A 31 -5.83 -6.10 18.56
N THR A 32 -4.52 -6.36 18.68
CA THR A 32 -3.72 -6.90 17.58
C THR A 32 -4.28 -8.22 17.07
N THR A 33 -4.57 -9.17 17.96
CA THR A 33 -5.12 -10.47 17.57
C THR A 33 -6.51 -10.33 16.93
N ILE A 34 -7.35 -9.44 17.46
CA ILE A 34 -8.65 -9.12 16.85
C ILE A 34 -8.47 -8.55 15.44
N CYS A 35 -7.51 -7.64 15.23
CA CYS A 35 -7.18 -7.12 13.91
C CYS A 35 -6.73 -8.21 12.95
N ASP A 36 -5.88 -9.15 13.39
CA ASP A 36 -5.39 -10.24 12.55
C ASP A 36 -6.53 -11.20 12.15
N GLU A 37 -7.44 -11.52 13.07
CA GLU A 37 -8.65 -12.31 12.78
C GLU A 37 -9.57 -11.58 11.79
N GLN A 38 -9.77 -10.27 11.96
CA GLN A 38 -10.60 -9.43 11.07
C GLN A 38 -9.97 -9.25 9.68
N CYS A 39 -8.64 -9.15 9.59
CA CYS A 39 -7.93 -9.18 8.32
C CYS A 39 -8.12 -10.52 7.61
N THR A 40 -8.06 -11.63 8.35
CA THR A 40 -8.30 -12.98 7.80
C THR A 40 -9.74 -13.13 7.29
N MET A 41 -10.73 -12.61 8.02
CA MET A 41 -12.12 -12.61 7.57
C MET A 41 -12.33 -11.72 6.33
N SER A 42 -11.67 -10.56 6.29
CA SER A 42 -11.74 -9.64 5.14
C SER A 42 -11.07 -10.22 3.90
N ASP A 43 -9.95 -10.95 4.06
CA ASP A 43 -9.27 -11.66 2.96
C ASP A 43 -10.21 -12.69 2.32
N LYS A 44 -11.01 -13.43 3.11
CA LYS A 44 -11.99 -14.41 2.59
C LYS A 44 -13.07 -13.79 1.71
N LEU A 45 -13.26 -12.47 1.77
CA LEU A 45 -14.21 -11.74 0.92
C LEU A 45 -13.60 -11.31 -0.43
N LEU A 46 -12.29 -11.51 -0.62
CA LEU A 46 -11.62 -11.13 -1.87
C LEU A 46 -12.08 -12.01 -3.05
N PRO A 47 -12.13 -11.45 -4.27
CA PRO A 47 -12.58 -12.17 -5.47
C PRO A 47 -11.81 -13.46 -5.76
N LYS A 48 -10.56 -13.59 -5.31
CA LYS A 48 -9.71 -14.78 -5.50
C LYS A 48 -10.36 -16.06 -4.94
N HIS A 49 -11.12 -15.95 -3.84
CA HIS A 49 -11.78 -17.10 -3.21
C HIS A 49 -13.04 -17.56 -3.97
N CYS A 50 -13.57 -16.74 -4.88
CA CYS A 50 -14.71 -17.10 -5.72
C CYS A 50 -14.34 -18.08 -6.85
N ALA A 51 -13.05 -18.24 -7.18
CA ALA A 51 -12.60 -19.09 -8.28
C ALA A 51 -13.11 -20.54 -8.16
N GLN A 52 -13.03 -21.12 -6.96
CA GLN A 52 -13.52 -22.49 -6.69
C GLN A 52 -15.03 -22.63 -6.98
N THR A 53 -15.81 -21.61 -6.63
CA THR A 53 -17.26 -21.57 -6.89
C THR A 53 -17.54 -21.50 -8.39
N ILE A 54 -16.79 -20.67 -9.13
CA ILE A 54 -16.92 -20.56 -10.59
C ILE A 54 -16.57 -21.88 -11.27
N THR A 55 -15.44 -22.50 -10.91
CA THR A 55 -15.02 -23.80 -11.46
C THR A 55 -16.07 -24.88 -11.21
N HIS A 56 -16.65 -24.92 -10.00
CA HIS A 56 -17.71 -25.88 -9.67
C HIS A 56 -18.97 -25.67 -10.51
N LEU A 57 -19.41 -24.42 -10.72
CA LEU A 57 -20.57 -24.10 -11.57
C LEU A 57 -20.31 -24.40 -13.05
N ALA A 58 -19.11 -24.10 -13.55
CA ALA A 58 -18.72 -24.38 -14.94
C ALA A 58 -18.65 -25.89 -15.23
N ASN A 59 -18.14 -26.68 -14.29
CA ASN A 59 -18.05 -28.14 -14.42
C ASN A 59 -19.40 -28.85 -14.27
N ARG A 60 -20.35 -28.28 -13.50
CA ARG A 60 -21.73 -28.80 -13.42
C ARG A 60 -22.46 -28.77 -14.76
N LYS A 61 -22.14 -27.82 -15.65
CA LYS A 61 -22.70 -27.79 -17.02
C LYS A 61 -22.08 -28.85 -17.96
N LYS A 62 -21.00 -29.53 -17.56
CA LYS A 62 -20.24 -30.48 -18.41
C LYS A 62 -20.31 -31.95 -17.98
N LYS A 63 -20.95 -32.31 -16.85
CA LYS A 63 -21.04 -33.71 -16.40
C LYS A 63 -22.46 -34.18 -16.14
N ASP A 64 -22.95 -34.97 -17.09
CA ASP A 64 -23.68 -36.21 -16.80
C ASP A 64 -22.79 -37.14 -15.97
N LYS A 65 -23.36 -37.72 -14.92
CA LYS A 65 -22.88 -38.90 -14.16
C LYS A 65 -21.39 -38.91 -13.75
N ASN A 66 -21.05 -38.27 -12.63
CA ASN A 66 -20.19 -38.91 -11.61
C ASN A 66 -20.18 -38.13 -10.29
N LYS A 67 -20.72 -38.74 -9.22
CA LYS A 67 -20.72 -38.23 -7.84
C LYS A 67 -19.28 -38.26 -7.29
N LYS A 68 -18.58 -37.13 -7.30
CA LYS A 68 -17.60 -36.83 -6.25
C LYS A 68 -18.29 -35.94 -5.24
N ASN A 69 -18.15 -36.27 -3.95
CA ASN A 69 -18.71 -35.49 -2.85
C ASN A 69 -18.34 -34.01 -3.03
N PRO A 70 -19.31 -33.08 -3.03
CA PRO A 70 -18.99 -31.67 -3.14
C PRO A 70 -18.19 -31.27 -1.90
N ILE A 71 -17.02 -30.66 -2.12
CA ILE A 71 -16.29 -29.96 -1.06
C ILE A 71 -17.26 -28.88 -0.53
N GLU A 72 -17.60 -28.95 0.75
CA GLU A 72 -18.50 -27.97 1.37
C GLU A 72 -17.75 -26.65 1.50
N ILE A 73 -18.04 -25.71 0.60
CA ILE A 73 -17.48 -24.36 0.64
C ILE A 73 -18.20 -23.62 1.76
N VAL A 74 -17.54 -23.48 2.90
CA VAL A 74 -18.02 -22.66 4.03
C VAL A 74 -18.07 -21.21 3.56
N LYS A 75 -19.28 -20.63 3.55
CA LYS A 75 -19.48 -19.24 3.12
C LYS A 75 -19.05 -18.27 4.23
N PRO A 76 -18.42 -17.13 3.90
CA PRO A 76 -18.20 -16.05 4.85
C PRO A 76 -19.51 -15.67 5.56
N GLY A 77 -19.45 -15.43 6.86
CA GLY A 77 -20.60 -15.21 7.73
C GLY A 77 -21.09 -16.47 8.47
N ALA A 78 -20.68 -17.68 8.05
CA ALA A 78 -20.99 -18.91 8.79
C ALA A 78 -20.35 -18.91 10.18
N GLU A 79 -19.16 -18.31 10.31
CA GLU A 79 -18.46 -18.11 11.58
C GLU A 79 -19.22 -17.21 12.57
N SER A 80 -20.13 -16.36 12.06
CA SER A 80 -20.96 -15.48 12.88
C SER A 80 -22.30 -16.12 13.27
N TYR A 81 -22.65 -17.28 12.71
CA TYR A 81 -23.89 -17.98 13.04
C TYR A 81 -23.75 -18.74 14.36
N ARG A 82 -24.09 -18.06 15.46
CA ARG A 82 -24.02 -18.63 16.81
C ARG A 82 -25.26 -19.47 17.14
N LYS A 83 -25.03 -20.74 17.52
CA LYS A 83 -26.09 -21.65 17.98
C LYS A 83 -26.35 -21.57 19.49
N THR A 84 -25.28 -21.53 20.29
CA THR A 84 -25.34 -21.40 21.75
C THR A 84 -24.27 -20.41 22.24
N ARG A 85 -24.48 -19.80 23.41
CA ARG A 85 -23.49 -18.93 24.08
C ARG A 85 -22.54 -19.69 25.00
N GLU A 86 -22.79 -20.98 25.21
CA GLU A 86 -21.92 -21.85 26.00
C GLU A 86 -20.62 -22.20 25.26
N GLU A 87 -20.67 -22.20 23.92
CA GLU A 87 -19.51 -22.40 23.06
C GLU A 87 -18.84 -21.07 22.75
N LEU A 88 -17.81 -20.72 23.53
CA LEU A 88 -17.03 -19.50 23.34
C LEU A 88 -15.99 -19.67 22.22
N THR A 89 -16.12 -18.86 21.17
CA THR A 89 -15.12 -18.76 20.11
C THR A 89 -13.87 -18.01 20.60
N THR A 90 -12.78 -18.06 19.82
CA THR A 90 -11.59 -17.24 20.11
C THR A 90 -11.94 -15.76 20.16
N MET A 91 -12.73 -15.27 19.20
CA MET A 91 -13.22 -13.90 19.19
C MET A 91 -14.03 -13.54 20.42
N ASP A 92 -14.87 -14.43 20.95
CA ASP A 92 -15.61 -14.16 22.19
C ASP A 92 -14.66 -13.91 23.36
N LYS A 93 -13.65 -14.78 23.53
CA LYS A 93 -12.66 -14.66 24.60
C LYS A 93 -11.87 -13.35 24.47
N LEU A 94 -11.46 -12.99 23.26
CA LEU A 94 -10.75 -11.75 22.99
C LEU A 94 -11.61 -10.52 23.29
N HIS A 95 -12.86 -10.49 22.86
CA HIS A 95 -13.76 -9.35 23.11
C HIS A 95 -14.12 -9.22 24.60
N MET A 96 -14.32 -10.32 25.30
CA MET A 96 -14.53 -10.32 26.76
C MET A 96 -13.31 -9.74 27.48
N ALA A 97 -12.11 -10.26 27.20
CA ALA A 97 -10.88 -9.77 27.80
C ALA A 97 -10.62 -8.29 27.49
N LEU A 98 -10.87 -7.86 26.24
CA LEU A 98 -10.73 -6.47 25.84
C LEU A 98 -11.68 -5.56 26.61
N THR A 99 -12.96 -5.96 26.75
CA THR A 99 -13.98 -5.15 27.42
C THR A 99 -13.62 -4.94 28.89
N GLU A 100 -13.24 -6.00 29.60
CA GLU A 100 -12.85 -5.94 31.01
C GLU A 100 -11.59 -5.08 31.22
N LEU A 101 -10.59 -5.25 30.35
CA LEU A 101 -9.34 -4.50 30.47
C LEU A 101 -9.52 -3.02 30.09
N CYS A 102 -10.30 -2.73 29.04
CA CYS A 102 -10.65 -1.36 28.68
C CYS A 102 -11.47 -0.67 29.76
N PHE A 103 -12.37 -1.40 30.44
CA PHE A 103 -13.07 -0.88 31.61
C PHE A 103 -12.08 -0.46 32.71
N ALA A 104 -11.09 -1.28 33.02
CA ALA A 104 -10.06 -0.95 34.01
C ALA A 104 -9.19 0.26 33.59
N ILE A 105 -8.82 0.35 32.31
CA ILE A 105 -8.04 1.49 31.76
C ILE A 105 -8.87 2.78 31.80
N ASN A 106 -10.16 2.71 31.50
CA ASN A 106 -11.05 3.87 31.46
C ASN A 106 -11.67 4.22 32.82
N TYR A 107 -11.45 3.39 33.85
CA TYR A 107 -12.08 3.54 35.18
C TYR A 107 -11.74 4.89 35.84
N CYS A 108 -10.49 5.34 35.71
CA CYS A 108 -10.03 6.62 36.22
C CYS A 108 -9.36 7.43 35.11
N SER A 109 -9.77 8.68 34.95
CA SER A 109 -9.20 9.58 33.94
C SER A 109 -7.74 9.94 34.22
N THR A 110 -7.38 10.01 35.51
CA THR A 110 -6.02 10.26 36.00
C THR A 110 -5.80 9.52 37.32
N VAL A 111 -4.54 9.19 37.62
CA VAL A 111 -4.08 8.58 38.86
C VAL A 111 -2.98 9.48 39.43
N ASN A 112 -3.21 10.07 40.60
CA ASN A 112 -2.24 10.95 41.26
C ASN A 112 -1.42 10.16 42.28
N VAL A 113 -0.11 10.14 42.09
CA VAL A 113 0.84 9.42 42.94
C VAL A 113 1.94 10.41 43.31
N TRP A 114 1.90 10.88 44.55
CA TRP A 114 2.69 12.05 44.99
C TRP A 114 2.36 13.28 44.15
N GLU A 115 3.37 14.02 43.70
CA GLU A 115 3.22 15.22 42.85
C GLU A 115 3.08 14.90 41.35
N TYR A 116 2.90 13.61 40.99
CA TYR A 116 2.83 13.17 39.60
C TYR A 116 1.42 12.68 39.25
N THR A 117 0.95 13.11 38.08
CA THR A 117 -0.33 12.70 37.50
C THR A 117 -0.08 11.76 36.35
N PHE A 118 -0.66 10.57 36.43
CA PHE A 118 -0.62 9.55 35.38
C PHE A 118 -1.97 9.48 34.68
N ALA A 119 -1.98 9.32 33.36
CA ALA A 119 -3.21 9.19 32.57
C ALA A 119 -3.24 7.82 31.88
N PRO A 120 -3.98 6.82 32.42
CA PRO A 120 -3.97 5.44 31.91
C PRO A 120 -4.25 5.32 30.40
N ARG A 121 -5.21 6.10 29.90
CA ARG A 121 -5.58 6.12 28.47
C ARG A 121 -4.45 6.53 27.52
N GLU A 122 -3.52 7.37 27.98
CA GLU A 122 -2.41 7.86 27.15
C GLU A 122 -1.39 6.76 26.87
N TYR A 123 -1.19 5.83 27.83
CA TYR A 123 -0.37 4.64 27.61
C TYR A 123 -0.95 3.78 26.50
N LEU A 124 -2.27 3.53 26.53
CA LEU A 124 -2.94 2.77 25.48
C LEU A 124 -2.85 3.49 24.12
N HIS A 125 -3.09 4.81 24.08
CA HIS A 125 -2.97 5.62 22.87
C HIS A 125 -1.59 5.47 22.22
N GLN A 126 -0.51 5.63 22.98
CA GLN A 126 0.87 5.51 22.50
C GLN A 126 1.19 4.10 21.97
N HIS A 127 0.72 3.06 22.67
CA HIS A 127 0.91 1.67 22.24
C HIS A 127 0.14 1.36 20.96
N LEU A 128 -1.08 1.88 20.80
CA LEU A 128 -1.87 1.71 19.59
C LEU A 128 -1.23 2.41 18.39
N GLU A 129 -0.76 3.64 18.55
CA GLU A 129 -0.05 4.39 17.50
C GLU A 129 1.20 3.64 17.04
N THR A 130 2.04 3.21 18.00
CA THR A 130 3.26 2.46 17.70
C THR A 130 2.96 1.13 17.03
N ARG A 131 1.95 0.40 17.52
CA ARG A 131 1.57 -0.92 16.97
C ARG A 131 0.97 -0.80 15.57
N PHE A 132 0.14 0.22 15.34
CA PHE A 132 -0.50 0.46 14.05
C PHE A 132 0.53 0.85 12.99
N SER A 133 1.46 1.76 13.29
CA SER A 133 2.57 2.11 12.38
C SER A 133 3.38 0.87 11.98
N LYS A 134 3.73 0.02 12.95
CA LYS A 134 4.42 -1.26 12.67
C LYS A 134 3.56 -2.24 11.86
N ALA A 135 2.26 -2.30 12.13
CA ALA A 135 1.32 -3.15 11.38
C ALA A 135 1.27 -2.73 9.91
N LEU A 136 1.14 -1.43 9.65
CA LEU A 136 1.02 -0.87 8.31
C LEU A 136 2.18 -1.31 7.41
N VAL A 137 3.41 -1.16 7.89
CA VAL A 137 4.62 -1.59 7.15
C VAL A 137 4.72 -3.12 7.10
N GLY A 138 4.42 -3.81 8.19
CA GLY A 138 4.45 -5.28 8.24
C GLY A 138 3.49 -5.93 7.24
N MET A 139 2.31 -5.36 7.02
CA MET A 139 1.33 -5.85 6.05
C MET A 139 1.74 -5.63 4.59
N VAL A 140 2.74 -4.77 4.31
CA VAL A 140 3.29 -4.62 2.95
C VAL A 140 4.02 -5.89 2.50
N MET A 141 4.51 -6.72 3.44
CA MET A 141 5.17 -8.00 3.16
C MET A 141 6.31 -7.87 2.13
N PHE A 142 7.03 -6.74 2.14
CA PHE A 142 8.11 -6.52 1.18
C PHE A 142 9.33 -7.36 1.53
N ASN A 143 9.75 -8.22 0.60
CA ASN A 143 10.95 -9.03 0.72
C ASN A 143 11.90 -8.72 -0.44
N GLN A 144 13.08 -8.17 -0.12
CA GLN A 144 14.09 -7.80 -1.12
C GLN A 144 14.68 -9.02 -1.84
N ASP A 145 14.82 -10.15 -1.15
CA ASP A 145 15.45 -11.36 -1.69
C ASP A 145 14.54 -12.03 -2.73
N THR A 146 13.24 -12.11 -2.44
CA THR A 146 12.24 -12.73 -3.34
C THR A 146 11.60 -11.73 -4.30
N SER A 147 11.83 -10.42 -4.11
CA SER A 147 11.16 -9.33 -4.85
C SER A 147 9.63 -9.36 -4.71
N GLU A 148 9.14 -9.90 -3.60
CA GLU A 148 7.71 -9.99 -3.29
C GLU A 148 7.24 -8.76 -2.52
N ILE A 149 6.01 -8.34 -2.80
CA ILE A 149 5.30 -7.28 -2.09
C ILE A 149 3.81 -7.61 -2.11
N ALA A 150 3.06 -7.21 -1.08
CA ALA A 150 1.61 -7.35 -1.08
C ALA A 150 0.98 -6.55 -2.23
N LYS A 151 -0.12 -7.05 -2.80
CA LYS A 151 -0.91 -6.29 -3.77
C LYS A 151 -1.53 -5.07 -3.09
N PRO A 152 -1.52 -3.88 -3.72
CA PRO A 152 -2.14 -2.69 -3.14
C PRO A 152 -3.59 -2.89 -2.69
N SER A 153 -4.40 -3.61 -3.46
CA SER A 153 -5.80 -3.88 -3.12
C SER A 153 -5.96 -4.76 -1.87
N GLU A 154 -5.14 -5.81 -1.75
CA GLU A 154 -5.13 -6.70 -0.59
C GLU A 154 -4.67 -5.95 0.66
N LEU A 155 -3.58 -5.18 0.56
CA LEU A 155 -3.09 -4.33 1.64
C LEU A 155 -4.16 -3.32 2.08
N LEU A 156 -4.83 -2.65 1.14
CA LEU A 156 -5.88 -1.68 1.45
C LEU A 156 -7.05 -2.33 2.21
N VAL A 157 -7.44 -3.56 1.85
CA VAL A 157 -8.48 -4.31 2.57
C VAL A 157 -8.04 -4.60 4.01
N SER A 158 -6.80 -5.07 4.21
CA SER A 158 -6.26 -5.30 5.55
C SER A 158 -6.14 -4.02 6.38
N VAL A 159 -5.67 -2.92 5.79
CA VAL A 159 -5.60 -1.62 6.47
C VAL A 159 -6.99 -1.16 6.91
N ARG A 160 -8.00 -1.27 6.04
CA ARG A 160 -9.39 -0.91 6.38
C ARG A 160 -9.95 -1.81 7.49
N ALA A 161 -9.69 -3.11 7.44
CA ALA A 161 -10.10 -4.04 8.50
C ALA A 161 -9.47 -3.66 9.85
N TYR A 162 -8.17 -3.34 9.85
CA TYR A 162 -7.45 -2.88 11.03
C TYR A 162 -8.02 -1.56 11.59
N MET A 163 -8.28 -0.59 10.71
CA MET A 163 -8.89 0.69 11.09
C MET A 163 -10.29 0.49 11.68
N ASN A 164 -11.12 -0.40 11.11
CA ASN A 164 -12.44 -0.68 11.65
C ASN A 164 -12.37 -1.21 13.09
N VAL A 165 -11.44 -2.12 13.39
CA VAL A 165 -11.23 -2.62 14.76
C VAL A 165 -10.77 -1.51 15.69
N LEU A 166 -9.77 -0.72 15.28
CA LEU A 166 -9.28 0.41 16.09
C LEU A 166 -10.39 1.44 16.36
N GLN A 167 -11.25 1.74 15.39
CA GLN A 167 -12.39 2.64 15.60
C GLN A 167 -13.35 2.10 16.66
N THR A 168 -13.53 0.77 16.75
CA THR A 168 -14.40 0.19 17.79
C THR A 168 -13.84 0.36 19.21
N VAL A 169 -12.53 0.61 19.36
CA VAL A 169 -11.90 0.85 20.67
C VAL A 169 -12.46 2.10 21.33
N GLU A 170 -12.88 3.10 20.55
CA GLU A 170 -13.52 4.34 21.06
C GLU A 170 -14.81 4.07 21.84
N ASN A 171 -15.48 2.93 21.58
CA ASN A 171 -16.67 2.54 22.33
C ASN A 171 -16.36 2.10 23.76
N TYR A 172 -15.12 1.70 24.04
CA TYR A 172 -14.70 1.18 25.35
C TYR A 172 -13.85 2.17 26.14
N VAL A 173 -13.01 2.94 25.46
CA VAL A 173 -12.10 3.92 26.08
C VAL A 173 -12.20 5.25 25.34
N HIS A 174 -12.28 6.35 26.08
CA HIS A 174 -12.33 7.70 25.51
C HIS A 174 -10.95 8.13 24.97
N ILE A 175 -10.55 7.54 23.84
CA ILE A 175 -9.34 7.85 23.09
C ILE A 175 -9.74 8.41 21.72
N ASP A 176 -9.01 9.40 21.24
CA ASP A 176 -9.15 9.91 19.88
C ASP A 176 -8.37 9.00 18.91
N ILE A 177 -9.07 8.04 18.29
CA ILE A 177 -8.47 7.13 17.31
C ILE A 177 -8.27 7.85 15.96
N THR A 178 -9.06 8.88 15.68
CA THR A 178 -8.88 9.72 14.48
C THR A 178 -7.48 10.36 14.46
N ARG A 179 -7.00 10.82 15.61
CA ARG A 179 -5.63 11.33 15.76
C ARG A 179 -4.57 10.24 15.49
N VAL A 180 -4.79 9.02 15.98
CA VAL A 180 -3.89 7.88 15.70
C VAL A 180 -3.82 7.62 14.19
N PHE A 181 -4.97 7.61 13.50
CA PHE A 181 -5.01 7.43 12.04
C PHE A 181 -4.28 8.54 11.30
N ASN A 182 -4.53 9.80 11.66
CA ASN A 182 -3.89 10.94 11.01
C ASN A 182 -2.37 10.88 11.16
N ASN A 183 -1.86 10.56 12.36
CA ASN A 183 -0.43 10.46 12.59
C ASN A 183 0.20 9.30 11.81
N CYS A 184 -0.33 8.08 11.95
CA CYS A 184 0.25 6.89 11.33
C CYS A 184 0.13 6.93 9.80
N LEU A 185 -1.08 7.15 9.26
CA LEU A 185 -1.32 7.07 7.81
C LEU A 185 -0.62 8.19 7.06
N LEU A 186 -0.59 9.42 7.60
CA LEU A 186 0.09 10.53 6.94
C LEU A 186 1.60 10.27 6.83
N GLN A 187 2.23 9.72 7.87
CA GLN A 187 3.64 9.35 7.83
C GLN A 187 3.93 8.31 6.75
N GLN A 188 3.01 7.37 6.51
CA GLN A 188 3.17 6.35 5.47
C GLN A 188 3.14 6.90 4.03
N THR A 189 2.73 8.16 3.84
CA THR A 189 2.76 8.85 2.53
C THR A 189 4.10 9.50 2.20
N GLN A 190 4.99 9.64 3.18
CA GLN A 190 6.31 10.27 3.04
C GLN A 190 7.35 9.24 2.60
N ASN A 191 8.60 9.65 2.33
CA ASN A 191 9.66 8.69 2.00
C ASN A 191 10.14 7.89 3.23
N MET A 192 10.15 8.51 4.40
CA MET A 192 10.50 7.89 5.68
C MET A 192 9.49 8.35 6.74
N ASP A 193 9.28 7.51 7.76
CA ASP A 193 8.47 7.87 8.91
C ASP A 193 9.24 8.75 9.92
N SER A 194 8.59 9.10 11.04
CA SER A 194 9.22 9.91 12.11
C SER A 194 10.39 9.23 12.82
N HIS A 195 10.57 7.91 12.65
CA HIS A 195 11.66 7.13 13.23
C HIS A 195 12.78 6.85 12.20
N GLY A 196 12.63 7.32 10.96
CA GLY A 196 13.59 7.09 9.88
C GLY A 196 13.41 5.74 9.15
N GLU A 197 12.30 5.04 9.40
CA GLU A 197 11.99 3.76 8.76
C GLU A 197 11.31 3.98 7.40
N LYS A 198 11.46 3.01 6.48
CA LYS A 198 10.83 3.06 5.17
C LYS A 198 9.31 2.97 5.28
N SER A 199 8.62 3.87 4.60
CA SER A 199 7.16 3.91 4.54
C SER A 199 6.58 2.98 3.46
N ILE A 200 5.26 2.78 3.49
CA ILE A 200 4.50 2.16 2.39
C ILE A 200 4.82 2.85 1.04
N ALA A 201 4.79 4.18 0.99
CA ALA A 201 5.07 4.94 -0.24
C ALA A 201 6.48 4.66 -0.80
N SER A 202 7.48 4.61 0.08
CA SER A 202 8.87 4.31 -0.30
C SER A 202 9.02 2.89 -0.84
N LEU A 203 8.42 1.90 -0.15
CA LEU A 203 8.50 0.49 -0.52
C LEU A 203 7.85 0.22 -1.88
N TYR A 204 6.63 0.71 -2.13
CA TYR A 204 6.00 0.56 -3.45
C TYR A 204 6.74 1.35 -4.52
N THR A 205 7.23 2.56 -4.23
CA THR A 205 8.02 3.34 -5.19
C THR A 205 9.26 2.59 -5.62
N GLN A 206 9.98 1.99 -4.66
CA GLN A 206 11.13 1.13 -4.94
C GLN A 206 10.72 -0.08 -5.78
N TRP A 207 9.66 -0.79 -5.40
CA TRP A 207 9.23 -2.00 -6.10
C TRP A 207 8.80 -1.72 -7.55
N TYR A 208 7.99 -0.71 -7.81
CA TYR A 208 7.57 -0.36 -9.17
C TYR A 208 8.75 0.06 -10.04
N SER A 209 9.67 0.88 -9.51
CA SER A 209 10.80 1.40 -10.27
C SER A 209 11.90 0.36 -10.53
N GLU A 210 12.30 -0.39 -9.50
CA GLU A 210 13.46 -1.29 -9.56
C GLU A 210 13.12 -2.71 -9.98
N ILE A 211 11.87 -3.16 -9.74
CA ILE A 211 11.46 -4.54 -10.01
C ILE A 211 10.53 -4.58 -11.23
N LEU A 212 9.36 -3.94 -11.18
CA LEU A 212 8.37 -4.03 -12.26
C LEU A 212 8.89 -3.39 -13.55
N LEU A 213 9.25 -2.11 -13.54
CA LEU A 213 9.67 -1.38 -14.74
C LEU A 213 11.03 -1.85 -15.30
N ARG A 214 11.91 -2.36 -14.44
CA ARG A 214 13.15 -3.00 -14.87
C ARG A 214 12.89 -4.26 -15.68
N ARG A 215 11.90 -5.08 -15.29
CA ARG A 215 11.49 -6.28 -16.04
C ARG A 215 10.74 -5.96 -17.34
N VAL A 216 10.02 -4.84 -17.39
CA VAL A 216 9.48 -4.31 -18.66
C VAL A 216 10.62 -3.99 -19.62
N SER A 217 11.67 -3.34 -19.12
CA SER A 217 12.85 -3.00 -19.92
C SER A 217 13.64 -4.24 -20.40
N ALA A 218 13.54 -5.35 -19.66
CA ALA A 218 14.10 -6.66 -20.04
C ALA A 218 13.24 -7.43 -21.07
N GLY A 219 12.05 -6.92 -21.41
CA GLY A 219 11.15 -7.54 -22.40
C GLY A 219 10.23 -8.64 -21.84
N SER A 220 10.23 -8.89 -20.53
CA SER A 220 9.38 -9.92 -19.90
C SER A 220 7.93 -9.47 -19.69
N ILE A 221 7.69 -8.16 -19.70
CA ILE A 221 6.40 -7.52 -19.42
C ILE A 221 6.17 -6.46 -20.51
N CYS A 222 4.93 -6.28 -20.96
CA CYS A 222 4.56 -5.20 -21.86
C CYS A 222 3.36 -4.39 -21.35
N PHE A 223 3.26 -3.14 -21.77
CA PHE A 223 2.07 -2.34 -21.52
C PHE A 223 0.97 -2.64 -22.54
N SER A 224 -0.24 -2.97 -22.07
CA SER A 224 -1.41 -3.22 -22.91
C SER A 224 -2.41 -2.08 -22.78
N MET A 225 -2.59 -1.30 -23.84
CA MET A 225 -3.59 -0.22 -23.87
C MET A 225 -5.02 -0.73 -23.70
N ASN A 226 -5.33 -1.93 -24.21
CA ASN A 226 -6.67 -2.51 -24.13
C ASN A 226 -7.05 -2.90 -22.70
N GLN A 227 -6.08 -3.37 -21.91
CA GLN A 227 -6.30 -3.72 -20.51
C GLN A 227 -5.98 -2.56 -19.55
N LYS A 228 -5.38 -1.46 -20.06
CA LYS A 228 -4.85 -0.35 -19.25
C LYS A 228 -3.98 -0.85 -18.09
N ALA A 229 -3.13 -1.84 -18.37
CA ALA A 229 -2.29 -2.51 -17.37
C ALA A 229 -0.99 -3.01 -18.02
N PHE A 230 0.01 -3.31 -17.19
CA PHE A 230 1.19 -4.07 -17.61
C PHE A 230 0.87 -5.56 -17.52
N VAL A 231 1.22 -6.30 -18.56
CA VAL A 231 0.89 -7.73 -18.71
C VAL A 231 2.17 -8.52 -18.90
N SER A 232 2.24 -9.65 -18.22
CA SER A 232 3.36 -10.58 -18.29
C SER A 232 3.37 -11.29 -19.65
N LEU A 233 4.51 -11.26 -20.35
CA LEU A 233 4.68 -11.92 -21.67
C LEU A 233 5.30 -13.31 -21.58
N SER A 234 6.02 -13.59 -20.49
CA SER A 234 6.70 -14.87 -20.28
C SER A 234 5.70 -15.95 -19.85
N ALA A 235 6.01 -17.22 -20.11
CA ALA A 235 5.20 -18.35 -19.63
C ALA A 235 5.01 -18.27 -18.11
N GLU A 236 3.84 -18.70 -17.62
CA GLU A 236 3.51 -18.76 -16.19
C GLU A 236 4.69 -19.36 -15.38
N GLY A 237 5.19 -18.62 -14.38
CA GLY A 237 6.27 -19.06 -13.49
C GLY A 237 7.69 -18.59 -13.86
N ALA A 238 7.90 -17.94 -15.01
CA ALA A 238 9.22 -17.36 -15.36
C ALA A 238 9.57 -16.10 -14.52
N ILE A 239 8.55 -15.41 -14.02
CA ILE A 239 8.67 -14.29 -13.10
C ILE A 239 7.87 -14.58 -11.82
N PRO A 240 8.35 -14.18 -10.63
CA PRO A 240 7.70 -14.47 -9.35
C PRO A 240 6.34 -13.80 -9.14
N PHE A 241 5.88 -12.94 -10.05
CA PHE A 241 4.59 -12.26 -9.93
C PHE A 241 3.98 -11.97 -11.30
N ASN A 242 2.65 -11.83 -11.33
CA ASN A 242 1.90 -11.39 -12.51
C ASN A 242 1.80 -9.86 -12.51
N ALA A 243 2.35 -9.18 -13.52
CA ALA A 243 2.39 -7.71 -13.58
C ALA A 243 0.99 -7.07 -13.57
N GLU A 244 0.00 -7.75 -14.13
CA GLU A 244 -1.39 -7.31 -14.19
C GLU A 244 -2.03 -7.21 -12.81
N GLU A 245 -1.62 -8.04 -11.85
CA GLU A 245 -2.13 -8.06 -10.48
C GLU A 245 -1.55 -6.93 -9.60
N TYR A 246 -0.72 -6.05 -10.19
CA TYR A 246 -0.13 -4.89 -9.50
C TYR A 246 -0.28 -3.58 -10.27
N SER A 247 -0.71 -3.62 -11.53
CA SER A 247 -0.66 -2.44 -12.42
C SER A 247 -1.97 -2.15 -13.13
N ASP A 248 -3.01 -2.94 -12.89
CA ASP A 248 -4.35 -2.59 -13.35
C ASP A 248 -4.86 -1.32 -12.64
N ILE A 249 -5.96 -0.79 -13.15
CA ILE A 249 -6.56 0.44 -12.62
C ILE A 249 -7.02 0.26 -11.16
N ASN A 250 -7.46 -0.93 -10.76
CA ASN A 250 -7.96 -1.16 -9.40
C ASN A 250 -6.82 -1.15 -8.39
N GLU A 251 -5.70 -1.79 -8.71
CA GLU A 251 -4.49 -1.81 -7.93
C GLU A 251 -3.87 -0.42 -7.81
N LEU A 252 -3.81 0.34 -8.91
CA LEU A 252 -3.28 1.71 -8.87
C LEU A 252 -4.22 2.68 -8.12
N ARG A 253 -5.53 2.47 -8.16
CA ARG A 253 -6.48 3.21 -7.30
C ARG A 253 -6.30 2.84 -5.83
N ALA A 254 -6.09 1.56 -5.53
CA ALA A 254 -5.84 1.11 -4.15
C ALA A 254 -4.52 1.68 -3.62
N LEU A 255 -3.46 1.68 -4.44
CA LEU A 255 -2.19 2.33 -4.15
C LEU A 255 -2.39 3.82 -3.88
N ALA A 256 -3.10 4.53 -4.75
CA ALA A 256 -3.37 5.95 -4.59
C ALA A 256 -4.17 6.26 -3.32
N GLU A 257 -5.05 5.37 -2.87
CA GLU A 257 -5.76 5.51 -1.61
C GLU A 257 -4.85 5.27 -0.38
N LEU A 258 -3.89 4.35 -0.48
CA LEU A 258 -2.92 4.07 0.58
C LEU A 258 -1.89 5.18 0.77
N ILE A 259 -1.30 5.68 -0.33
CA ILE A 259 -0.15 6.59 -0.28
C ILE A 259 -0.51 8.05 -0.58
N GLY A 260 -1.73 8.30 -1.04
CA GLY A 260 -2.28 9.63 -1.29
C GLY A 260 -1.50 10.48 -2.30
N PRO A 261 -1.82 11.80 -2.38
CA PRO A 261 -1.12 12.72 -3.27
C PRO A 261 0.39 12.80 -3.02
N TYR A 262 0.82 12.75 -1.75
CA TYR A 262 2.24 12.87 -1.39
C TYR A 262 3.05 11.67 -1.88
N GLY A 263 2.58 10.44 -1.62
CA GLY A 263 3.25 9.24 -2.08
C GLY A 263 3.19 9.07 -3.59
N MET A 264 2.07 9.43 -4.23
CA MET A 264 1.97 9.40 -5.70
C MET A 264 2.86 10.46 -6.36
N LYS A 265 3.08 11.60 -5.71
CA LYS A 265 4.08 12.59 -6.13
C LYS A 265 5.50 12.03 -6.02
N LEU A 266 5.86 11.39 -4.90
CA LEU A 266 7.15 10.73 -4.71
C LEU A 266 7.43 9.68 -5.80
N LEU A 267 6.43 8.83 -6.09
CA LEU A 267 6.49 7.86 -7.18
C LEU A 267 6.77 8.58 -8.52
N SER A 268 5.97 9.61 -8.82
CA SER A 268 6.07 10.40 -10.05
C SER A 268 7.44 11.08 -10.21
N GLU A 269 8.01 11.64 -9.14
CA GLU A 269 9.35 12.23 -9.12
C GLU A 269 10.44 11.19 -9.41
N THR A 270 10.33 10.01 -8.80
CA THR A 270 11.25 8.88 -9.04
C THR A 270 11.20 8.43 -10.50
N LEU A 271 10.00 8.32 -11.08
CA LEU A 271 9.82 8.00 -12.50
C LEU A 271 10.44 9.06 -13.42
N MET A 272 10.27 10.35 -13.10
CA MET A 272 10.90 11.44 -13.86
C MET A 272 12.41 11.44 -13.76
N TRP A 273 12.97 11.07 -12.60
CA TRP A 273 14.40 10.92 -12.44
C TRP A 273 14.96 9.85 -13.39
N HIS A 274 14.28 8.69 -13.51
CA HIS A 274 14.65 7.67 -14.48
C HIS A 274 14.55 8.16 -15.93
N ILE A 275 13.49 8.90 -16.28
CA ILE A 275 13.35 9.50 -17.62
C ILE A 275 14.50 10.47 -17.89
N ALA A 276 14.83 11.35 -16.93
CA ALA A 276 15.92 12.30 -17.08
C ALA A 276 17.27 11.59 -17.34
N SER A 277 17.54 10.48 -16.66
CA SER A 277 18.70 9.63 -16.93
C SER A 277 18.69 9.07 -18.36
N GLN A 278 17.56 8.56 -18.85
CA GLN A 278 17.45 8.08 -20.24
C GLN A 278 17.66 9.20 -21.26
N VAL A 279 17.14 10.41 -20.99
CA VAL A 279 17.31 11.59 -21.85
C VAL A 279 18.78 12.04 -21.89
N GLN A 280 19.51 11.97 -20.77
CA GLN A 280 20.94 12.28 -20.74
C GLN A 280 21.74 11.32 -21.63
N GLU A 281 21.42 10.04 -21.59
CA GLU A 281 22.06 9.04 -22.47
C GLU A 281 21.69 9.26 -23.94
N LEU A 282 20.43 9.58 -24.25
CA LEU A 282 20.02 9.95 -25.62
C LEU A 282 20.77 11.18 -26.15
N LYS A 283 21.00 12.19 -25.31
CA LYS A 283 21.79 13.37 -25.70
C LYS A 283 23.21 12.99 -26.12
N LYS A 284 23.86 12.04 -25.43
CA LYS A 284 25.19 11.54 -25.83
C LYS A 284 25.15 10.90 -27.21
N LEU A 285 24.13 10.10 -27.51
CA LEU A 285 23.93 9.47 -28.83
C LEU A 285 23.71 10.50 -29.94
N VAL A 286 22.96 11.57 -29.65
CA VAL A 286 22.73 12.69 -30.59
C VAL A 286 24.03 13.45 -30.86
N VAL A 287 24.83 13.72 -29.83
CA VAL A 287 26.13 14.40 -29.99
C VAL A 287 27.10 13.57 -30.83
N GLN A 288 27.15 12.26 -30.59
CA GLN A 288 27.98 11.33 -31.37
C GLN A 288 27.61 11.31 -32.86
N ASN A 289 26.33 11.46 -33.19
CA ASN A 289 25.84 11.43 -34.58
C ASN A 289 25.51 12.82 -35.14
N LYS A 290 25.98 13.91 -34.50
CA LYS A 290 25.53 15.30 -34.77
C LYS A 290 25.62 15.69 -36.24
N GLU A 291 26.75 15.45 -36.89
CA GLU A 291 26.98 15.85 -38.29
C GLU A 291 26.06 15.10 -39.25
N VAL A 292 25.90 13.78 -39.05
CA VAL A 292 25.01 12.93 -39.84
C VAL A 292 23.56 13.37 -39.67
N LEU A 293 23.13 13.64 -38.43
CA LEU A 293 21.77 14.13 -38.13
C LEU A 293 21.49 15.50 -38.75
N GLN A 294 22.48 16.41 -38.78
CA GLN A 294 22.34 17.70 -39.45
C GLN A 294 22.17 17.53 -40.97
N MET A 295 22.98 16.68 -41.60
CA MET A 295 22.87 16.38 -43.03
C MET A 295 21.53 15.73 -43.39
N LEU A 296 21.04 14.80 -42.56
CA LEU A 296 19.72 14.18 -42.71
C LEU A 296 18.60 15.22 -42.60
N ARG A 297 18.69 16.15 -41.65
CA ARG A 297 17.69 17.22 -41.45
C ARG A 297 17.64 18.21 -42.62
N THR A 298 18.77 18.50 -43.28
CA THR A 298 18.81 19.46 -44.40
C THR A 298 18.53 18.84 -45.77
N ASN A 299 18.67 17.52 -45.92
CA ASN A 299 18.49 16.81 -47.20
C ASN A 299 17.35 15.78 -47.16
N PHE A 300 16.30 16.05 -46.37
CA PHE A 300 15.16 15.14 -46.19
C PHE A 300 14.37 14.88 -47.48
N ASP A 301 14.52 15.75 -48.49
CA ASP A 301 13.90 15.71 -49.80
C ASP A 301 14.69 14.87 -50.84
N LYS A 302 15.89 14.39 -50.49
CA LYS A 302 16.79 13.65 -51.40
C LYS A 302 16.98 12.19 -50.94
N PRO A 303 16.22 11.22 -51.49
CA PRO A 303 16.19 9.84 -51.02
C PRO A 303 17.54 9.12 -51.04
N GLU A 304 18.36 9.35 -52.07
CA GLU A 304 19.67 8.68 -52.19
C GLU A 304 20.66 9.17 -51.12
N ILE A 305 20.71 10.48 -50.88
CA ILE A 305 21.53 11.06 -49.81
C ILE A 305 21.04 10.58 -48.44
N MET A 306 19.72 10.52 -48.22
CA MET A 306 19.14 9.98 -46.99
C MET A 306 19.54 8.54 -46.73
N ARG A 307 19.50 7.67 -47.75
CA ARG A 307 19.87 6.26 -47.64
C ARG A 307 21.35 6.09 -47.29
N GLU A 308 22.24 6.88 -47.89
CA GLU A 308 23.67 6.84 -47.59
C GLU A 308 23.99 7.34 -46.17
N GLN A 309 23.38 8.46 -45.76
CA GLN A 309 23.62 9.04 -44.45
C GLN A 309 23.02 8.18 -43.33
N PHE A 310 21.88 7.53 -43.56
CA PHE A 310 21.28 6.61 -42.59
C PHE A 310 22.21 5.45 -42.22
N LYS A 311 22.94 4.89 -43.20
CA LYS A 311 23.93 3.81 -42.95
C LYS A 311 25.10 4.25 -42.07
N LYS A 312 25.35 5.56 -41.95
CA LYS A 312 26.42 6.12 -41.11
C LYS A 312 25.98 6.34 -39.66
N LEU A 313 24.68 6.24 -39.36
CA LEU A 313 24.19 6.36 -37.99
C LEU A 313 24.69 5.20 -37.13
N GLN A 314 25.24 5.55 -35.97
CA GLN A 314 25.72 4.60 -34.99
C GLN A 314 24.69 4.41 -33.86
N GLN A 315 24.57 3.19 -33.37
CA GLN A 315 23.76 2.85 -32.19
C GLN A 315 22.26 3.21 -32.30
N VAL A 316 21.67 3.02 -33.49
CA VAL A 316 20.24 3.27 -33.74
C VAL A 316 19.36 2.44 -32.79
N ASP A 317 19.71 1.19 -32.55
CA ASP A 317 18.95 0.30 -31.63
C ASP A 317 18.92 0.85 -30.19
N ASN A 318 20.03 1.45 -29.72
CA ASN A 318 20.07 2.07 -28.40
C ASN A 318 19.15 3.29 -28.32
N VAL A 319 19.00 4.08 -29.39
CA VAL A 319 18.06 5.21 -29.45
C VAL A 319 16.62 4.68 -29.31
N LEU A 320 16.26 3.66 -30.10
CA LEU A 320 14.95 3.05 -30.05
C LEU A 320 14.66 2.46 -28.67
N GLN A 321 15.56 1.64 -28.13
CA GLN A 321 15.41 1.03 -26.81
C GLN A 321 15.17 2.06 -25.71
N ARG A 322 15.97 3.14 -25.67
CA ARG A 322 15.84 4.19 -24.64
C ARG A 322 14.55 4.98 -24.80
N MET A 323 14.15 5.30 -26.03
CA MET A 323 12.86 5.96 -26.30
C MET A 323 11.68 5.07 -25.90
N THR A 324 11.75 3.76 -26.14
CA THR A 324 10.75 2.80 -25.67
C THR A 324 10.67 2.75 -24.14
N ILE A 325 11.82 2.73 -23.44
CA ILE A 325 11.86 2.79 -21.97
C ILE A 325 11.18 4.07 -21.45
N ILE A 326 11.48 5.23 -22.05
CA ILE A 326 10.82 6.50 -21.69
C ILE A 326 9.31 6.40 -21.89
N GLY A 327 8.86 5.88 -23.04
CA GLY A 327 7.44 5.68 -23.34
C GLY A 327 6.75 4.79 -22.30
N VAL A 328 7.37 3.67 -21.94
CA VAL A 328 6.89 2.75 -20.90
C VAL A 328 6.72 3.45 -19.54
N ILE A 329 7.72 4.20 -19.10
CA ILE A 329 7.68 4.91 -17.81
C ILE A 329 6.57 5.98 -17.83
N LEU A 330 6.43 6.71 -18.94
CA LEU A 330 5.36 7.70 -19.11
C LEU A 330 3.98 7.03 -19.12
N SER A 331 3.82 5.88 -19.76
CA SER A 331 2.57 5.12 -19.73
C SER A 331 2.19 4.68 -18.32
N PHE A 332 3.15 4.16 -17.54
CA PHE A 332 2.92 3.81 -16.13
C PHE A 332 2.54 5.04 -15.30
N ARG A 333 3.27 6.16 -15.47
CA ARG A 333 2.93 7.44 -14.82
C ARG A 333 1.52 7.89 -15.17
N GLN A 334 1.11 7.77 -16.43
CA GLN A 334 -0.22 8.20 -16.88
C GLN A 334 -1.32 7.43 -16.16
N ILE A 335 -1.28 6.09 -16.17
CA ILE A 335 -2.31 5.27 -15.48
C ILE A 335 -2.31 5.47 -13.97
N ALA A 336 -1.15 5.75 -13.37
CA ALA A 336 -1.02 6.09 -11.96
C ALA A 336 -1.68 7.44 -11.63
N GLN A 337 -1.51 8.46 -12.48
CA GLN A 337 -2.14 9.77 -12.31
C GLN A 337 -3.65 9.73 -12.58
N GLU A 338 -4.10 8.99 -13.60
CA GLU A 338 -5.53 8.72 -13.84
C GLU A 338 -6.18 8.09 -12.59
N SER A 339 -5.52 7.08 -12.01
CA SER A 339 -6.00 6.40 -10.81
C SER A 339 -6.03 7.30 -9.57
N LEU A 340 -5.03 8.16 -9.40
CA LEU A 340 -5.02 9.17 -8.34
C LEU A 340 -6.17 10.16 -8.49
N LEU A 341 -6.39 10.68 -9.70
CA LEU A 341 -7.47 11.64 -9.97
C LEU A 341 -8.82 11.02 -9.61
N ASP A 342 -9.09 9.78 -10.02
CA ASP A 342 -10.32 9.06 -9.69
C ASP A 342 -10.54 8.89 -8.17
N VAL A 343 -9.47 8.73 -7.40
CA VAL A 343 -9.55 8.67 -5.93
C VAL A 343 -9.82 10.05 -5.34
N LEU A 344 -9.12 11.08 -5.80
CA LEU A 344 -9.27 12.45 -5.28
C LEU A 344 -10.63 13.06 -5.63
N GLU A 345 -11.18 12.79 -6.80
CA GLU A 345 -12.52 13.22 -7.17
C GLU A 345 -13.59 12.67 -6.21
N ARG A 346 -13.42 11.45 -5.72
CA ARG A 346 -14.33 10.84 -4.74
C ARG A 346 -14.09 11.36 -3.32
N ARG A 347 -12.84 11.61 -2.94
CA ARG A 347 -12.47 11.96 -1.55
C ARG A 347 -12.51 13.45 -1.24
N ILE A 348 -12.18 14.30 -2.21
CA ILE A 348 -12.09 15.76 -2.07
C ILE A 348 -12.70 16.49 -3.29
N PRO A 349 -13.98 16.22 -3.64
CA PRO A 349 -14.61 16.72 -4.86
C PRO A 349 -14.57 18.24 -4.99
N PHE A 350 -14.75 18.98 -3.89
CA PHE A 350 -14.74 20.44 -3.89
C PHE A 350 -13.37 21.01 -4.26
N LEU A 351 -12.29 20.46 -3.72
CA LEU A 351 -10.93 20.91 -4.04
C LEU A 351 -10.58 20.61 -5.51
N ILE A 352 -10.93 19.42 -5.99
CA ILE A 352 -10.68 19.04 -7.39
C ILE A 352 -11.49 19.91 -8.35
N SER A 353 -12.75 20.24 -8.02
CA SER A 353 -13.56 21.16 -8.82
C SER A 353 -12.90 22.53 -8.94
N SER A 354 -12.41 23.10 -7.82
CA SER A 354 -11.71 24.39 -7.84
C SER A 354 -10.40 24.34 -8.62
N ILE A 355 -9.62 23.25 -8.50
CA ILE A 355 -8.38 23.07 -9.26
C ILE A 355 -8.66 22.99 -10.76
N LYS A 356 -9.68 22.24 -11.17
CA LYS A 356 -10.08 22.11 -12.58
C LYS A 356 -10.55 23.44 -13.16
N ASP A 357 -11.38 24.17 -12.42
CA ASP A 357 -11.84 25.51 -12.83
C ASP A 357 -10.66 26.46 -13.01
N PHE A 358 -9.75 26.50 -12.02
CA PHE A 358 -8.53 27.31 -12.10
C PHE A 358 -7.64 26.93 -13.29
N GLN A 359 -7.46 25.62 -13.54
CA GLN A 359 -6.67 25.14 -14.68
C GLN A 359 -7.27 25.53 -16.02
N GLN A 360 -8.60 25.49 -16.17
CA GLN A 360 -9.31 25.82 -17.41
C GLN A 360 -9.32 27.31 -17.72
N GLN A 361 -9.26 28.16 -16.69
CA GLN A 361 -9.30 29.62 -16.83
C GLN A 361 -7.92 30.25 -17.03
N LEU A 362 -6.83 29.49 -16.93
CA LEU A 362 -5.50 30.00 -17.24
C LEU A 362 -5.41 30.35 -18.74
N PRO A 363 -5.03 31.58 -19.12
CA PRO A 363 -4.80 31.90 -20.53
C PRO A 363 -3.69 30.99 -21.04
N SER A 364 -4.00 30.22 -22.08
CA SER A 364 -3.07 29.31 -22.74
C SER A 364 -1.77 30.07 -23.03
N GLY A 365 -0.69 29.73 -22.33
CA GLY A 365 0.65 30.23 -22.61
C GLY A 365 1.19 29.68 -23.92
#